data_AF-A0A7W5CCW1-F1
#
_entry.id   AF-A0A7W5CCW1-F1
#
_cell.length_a   1.000
_cell.length_b   1.000
_cell.length_c   1.000
_cell.angle_alpha   90.00
_cell.angle_beta   90.00
_cell.angle_gamma   90.00
#
_symmetry.space_group_name_H-M   'P 1'
#
loop_
_entity.id
_entity.type
_entity.pdbx_description
1 polymer ?
#
loop_
_entity_poly.entity_id
_entity_poly.type
_entity_poly.pdbx_seq_one_letter_code
_entity_poly.pdbx_strand_id
1 'polypeptide(L)'
;MENKNDTLDAWLFLTDLYSGVNDKLERTLQEKNNLSLKEFYVLYFISKSDDKKLRLQQLQEMIGLSQSAISRLVVRMEAKNYGALERHVCEDDRRGIYTRITELGENKFQRALNTFNEVLQLDIQYDELKKLQHLIPKLS
;
A
#
# COMPACT_ATOMS: atom_id res chain seq x y z
N MET A 1 -30.76 23.59 5.55
CA MET A 1 -30.48 22.99 4.23
C MET A 1 -28.98 22.94 4.11
N GLU A 2 -28.38 21.77 4.34
CA GLU A 2 -26.96 21.58 3.98
C GLU A 2 -26.81 21.90 2.49
N ASN A 3 -25.89 22.80 2.20
CA ASN A 3 -25.66 23.26 0.84
C ASN A 3 -25.10 22.07 0.07
N LYS A 4 -25.79 21.60 -0.99
CA LYS A 4 -25.39 20.46 -1.82
C LYS A 4 -23.93 20.56 -2.32
N ASN A 5 -23.40 21.78 -2.38
CA ASN A 5 -22.03 22.05 -2.77
C ASN A 5 -21.00 21.71 -1.69
N ASP A 6 -21.36 21.74 -0.40
CA ASP A 6 -20.44 21.46 0.70
C ASP A 6 -19.96 20.00 0.70
N THR A 7 -20.84 19.04 0.38
CA THR A 7 -20.49 17.63 0.26
C THR A 7 -19.59 17.39 -0.97
N LEU A 8 -19.88 18.07 -2.08
CA LEU A 8 -19.06 17.99 -3.29
C LEU A 8 -17.67 18.58 -3.07
N ASP A 9 -17.57 19.75 -2.44
CA ASP A 9 -16.29 20.39 -2.11
C ASP A 9 -15.46 19.55 -1.13
N ALA A 10 -16.13 18.93 -0.15
CA ALA A 10 -15.50 17.97 0.76
C ALA A 10 -14.91 16.77 0.01
N TRP A 11 -15.69 16.20 -0.92
CA TRP A 11 -15.27 15.07 -1.74
C TRP A 11 -14.10 15.43 -2.66
N LEU A 12 -14.15 16.58 -3.34
CA LEU A 12 -13.08 17.07 -4.22
C LEU A 12 -11.80 17.31 -3.42
N PHE A 13 -11.89 18.00 -2.27
CA PHE A 13 -10.72 18.24 -1.42
C PHE A 13 -10.07 16.93 -0.94
N LEU A 14 -10.88 15.96 -0.50
CA LEU A 14 -10.36 14.65 -0.09
C LEU A 14 -9.68 13.92 -1.26
N THR A 15 -10.29 13.96 -2.44
CA THR A 15 -9.76 13.30 -3.64
C THR A 15 -8.43 13.91 -4.06
N ASP A 16 -8.33 15.24 -4.07
CA ASP A 16 -7.12 15.98 -4.42
C ASP A 16 -5.99 15.71 -3.43
N LEU A 17 -6.30 15.76 -2.12
CA LEU A 17 -5.34 15.47 -1.07
C LEU A 17 -4.82 14.04 -1.16
N TYR A 18 -5.73 13.06 -1.29
CA TYR A 18 -5.37 11.65 -1.43
C TYR A 18 -4.50 11.39 -2.66
N SER A 19 -4.86 11.99 -3.81
CA SER A 19 -4.12 11.84 -5.06
C SER A 19 -2.73 12.46 -4.96
N GLY A 20 -2.62 13.68 -4.41
CA GLY A 20 -1.34 14.36 -4.21
C GLY A 20 -0.39 13.60 -3.29
N VAL A 21 -0.90 13.06 -2.18
CA VAL A 21 -0.10 12.23 -1.26
C VAL A 21 0.35 10.94 -1.94
N ASN A 22 -0.53 10.26 -2.66
CA ASN A 22 -0.18 9.04 -3.38
C ASN A 22 0.89 9.26 -4.46
N ASP A 23 0.75 10.31 -5.27
CA ASP A 23 1.71 10.63 -6.33
C ASP A 23 3.10 10.91 -5.74
N LYS A 24 3.15 11.61 -4.61
CA LYS A 24 4.40 11.90 -3.93
C LYS A 24 5.01 10.67 -3.27
N LEU A 25 4.20 9.82 -2.65
CA LEU A 25 4.64 8.52 -2.12
C LEU A 25 5.22 7.65 -3.22
N GLU A 26 4.49 7.47 -4.33
CA GLU A 26 4.93 6.69 -5.49
C GLU A 26 6.29 7.20 -6.00
N ARG A 27 6.40 8.51 -6.22
CA ARG A 27 7.64 9.14 -6.70
C ARG A 27 8.80 8.94 -5.72
N THR A 28 8.59 9.24 -4.44
CA THR A 28 9.68 9.23 -3.45
C THR A 28 10.14 7.81 -3.14
N LEU A 29 9.23 6.84 -3.07
CA LEU A 29 9.57 5.42 -2.92
C LEU A 29 10.32 4.90 -4.16
N GLN A 30 9.90 5.29 -5.36
CA GLN A 30 10.59 4.90 -6.58
C GLN A 30 12.01 5.48 -6.63
N GLU A 31 12.18 6.76 -6.29
CA GLU A 31 13.47 7.46 -6.30
C GLU A 31 14.44 6.94 -5.21
N LYS A 32 13.97 6.77 -3.96
CA LYS A 32 14.83 6.41 -2.82
C LYS A 32 15.01 4.90 -2.62
N ASN A 33 14.00 4.10 -3.01
CA ASN A 33 13.93 2.68 -2.67
C ASN A 33 13.80 1.76 -3.89
N ASN A 34 13.61 2.31 -5.10
CA ASN A 34 13.29 1.54 -6.31
C ASN A 34 12.12 0.58 -6.07
N LEU A 35 11.07 1.12 -5.46
CA LEU A 35 9.87 0.42 -5.02
C LEU A 35 8.66 1.29 -5.37
N SER A 36 7.67 0.71 -6.06
CA SER A 36 6.37 1.37 -6.25
C SER A 36 5.55 1.34 -4.96
N LEU A 37 4.56 2.23 -4.86
CA LEU A 37 3.63 2.27 -3.71
C LEU A 37 2.85 0.96 -3.58
N LYS A 38 2.49 0.32 -4.69
CA LYS A 38 1.79 -0.98 -4.68
C LYS A 38 2.69 -2.10 -4.18
N GLU A 39 3.97 -2.14 -4.56
CA GLU A 39 4.93 -3.12 -4.03
C GLU A 39 5.17 -2.89 -2.53
N PHE A 40 5.25 -1.63 -2.09
CA PHE A 40 5.29 -1.30 -0.66
C PHE A 40 4.10 -1.89 0.10
N TYR A 41 2.87 -1.73 -0.40
CA TYR A 41 1.68 -2.31 0.25
C TYR A 41 1.71 -3.84 0.28
N VAL A 42 2.19 -4.51 -0.78
CA VAL A 42 2.40 -5.97 -0.75
C VAL A 42 3.33 -6.35 0.40
N LEU A 43 4.49 -5.71 0.52
CA LEU A 43 5.44 -6.00 1.59
C LEU A 43 4.86 -5.70 2.97
N TYR A 44 4.14 -4.59 3.11
CA TYR A 44 3.48 -4.21 4.36
C TYR A 44 2.49 -5.27 4.83
N PHE A 45 1.54 -5.68 3.97
CA PHE A 45 0.51 -6.64 4.36
C PHE A 45 1.08 -8.02 4.66
N ILE A 46 2.07 -8.48 3.89
CA ILE A 46 2.75 -9.76 4.16
C ILE A 46 3.58 -9.67 5.44
N SER A 47 4.33 -8.60 5.68
CA SER A 47 5.14 -8.44 6.90
C SER A 47 4.29 -8.43 8.18
N LYS A 48 3.02 -7.98 8.08
CA LYS A 48 2.06 -7.93 9.20
C LYS A 48 1.19 -9.18 9.36
N SER A 49 1.24 -10.13 8.44
CA SER A 49 0.44 -11.35 8.54
C SER A 49 1.14 -12.43 9.37
N ASP A 50 0.35 -13.39 9.84
CA ASP A 50 0.86 -14.58 10.52
C ASP A 50 1.84 -15.34 9.61
N ASP A 51 2.96 -15.80 10.19
CA ASP A 51 4.10 -16.42 9.50
C ASP A 51 4.73 -15.60 8.36
N LYS A 52 4.35 -14.32 8.25
CA LYS A 52 4.72 -13.41 7.17
C LYS A 52 4.42 -13.94 5.77
N LYS A 53 3.26 -14.58 5.61
CA LYS A 53 2.79 -15.15 4.34
C LYS A 53 1.32 -14.81 4.09
N LEU A 54 0.95 -14.64 2.83
CA LEU A 54 -0.44 -14.44 2.40
C LEU A 54 -0.72 -15.22 1.11
N ARG A 55 -1.97 -15.63 0.92
CA ARG A 55 -2.43 -16.12 -0.38
C ARG A 55 -2.62 -14.96 -1.34
N LEU A 56 -2.46 -15.24 -2.63
CA LEU A 56 -2.63 -14.23 -3.68
C LEU A 56 -4.01 -13.56 -3.66
N GLN A 57 -5.07 -14.32 -3.34
CA GLN A 57 -6.43 -13.79 -3.23
C GLN A 57 -6.57 -12.79 -2.07
N GLN A 58 -5.91 -13.03 -0.93
CA GLN A 58 -5.92 -12.10 0.20
C GLN A 58 -5.22 -10.79 -0.18
N LEU A 59 -4.08 -10.88 -0.89
CA LEU A 59 -3.39 -9.70 -1.41
C LEU A 59 -4.25 -8.92 -2.42
N GLN A 60 -5.00 -9.61 -3.25
CA GLN A 60 -5.93 -9.00 -4.20
C GLN A 60 -6.96 -8.12 -3.49
N GLU A 61 -7.61 -8.68 -2.47
CA GLU A 61 -8.64 -8.01 -1.68
C GLU A 61 -8.09 -6.82 -0.90
N MET A 62 -6.92 -6.96 -0.27
CA MET A 62 -6.29 -5.90 0.53
C MET A 62 -5.79 -4.72 -0.31
N ILE A 63 -5.28 -4.97 -1.52
CA ILE A 63 -4.63 -3.94 -2.36
C ILE A 63 -5.63 -3.35 -3.39
N GLY A 64 -6.76 -4.02 -3.61
CA GLY A 64 -7.79 -3.60 -4.56
C GLY A 64 -7.36 -3.74 -6.03
N LEU A 65 -6.47 -4.68 -6.33
CA LEU A 65 -6.02 -4.96 -7.70
C LEU A 65 -6.84 -6.08 -8.32
N SER A 66 -6.88 -6.15 -9.66
CA SER A 66 -7.40 -7.34 -10.33
C SER A 66 -6.49 -8.55 -10.12
N GLN A 67 -7.04 -9.75 -10.23
CA GLN A 67 -6.28 -11.00 -10.12
C GLN A 67 -5.04 -11.03 -11.03
N SER A 68 -5.19 -10.61 -12.29
CA SER A 68 -4.09 -10.56 -13.25
C SER A 68 -3.05 -9.49 -12.91
N ALA A 69 -3.44 -8.38 -12.27
CA ALA A 69 -2.51 -7.35 -11.85
C ALA A 69 -1.70 -7.80 -10.63
N ILE A 70 -2.34 -8.36 -9.60
CA ILE A 70 -1.63 -8.83 -8.41
C ILE A 70 -0.71 -10.02 -8.72
N SER A 71 -1.14 -10.95 -9.59
CA SER A 71 -0.31 -12.08 -10.02
C SER A 71 1.00 -11.61 -10.67
N ARG A 72 0.91 -10.67 -11.63
CA ARG A 72 2.09 -10.09 -12.29
C ARG A 72 2.99 -9.32 -11.32
N LEU A 73 2.41 -8.67 -10.32
CA LEU A 73 3.15 -7.94 -9.29
C LEU A 73 3.96 -8.90 -8.43
N VAL A 74 3.30 -9.93 -7.89
CA VAL A 74 3.95 -10.95 -7.05
C VAL A 74 5.04 -11.69 -7.82
N VAL A 75 4.78 -12.14 -9.06
CA VAL A 75 5.78 -12.83 -9.89
C VAL A 75 7.02 -11.96 -10.12
N ARG A 76 6.85 -10.65 -10.32
CA ARG A 76 7.98 -9.71 -10.45
C ARG A 76 8.77 -9.59 -9.16
N MET A 77 8.09 -9.53 -8.02
CA MET A 77 8.72 -9.42 -6.71
C MET A 77 9.41 -10.71 -6.27
N GLU A 78 8.97 -11.87 -6.78
CA GLU A 78 9.59 -13.19 -6.63
C GLU A 78 10.78 -13.41 -7.59
N ALA A 79 10.85 -12.67 -8.69
CA ALA A 79 11.91 -12.84 -9.68
C ALA A 79 13.29 -12.67 -9.02
N LYS A 80 14.26 -13.52 -9.40
CA LYS A 80 15.59 -13.59 -8.74
C LYS A 80 16.34 -12.26 -8.68
N ASN A 81 16.10 -11.37 -9.65
CA ASN A 81 16.70 -10.04 -9.68
C ASN A 81 16.07 -9.06 -8.67
N TYR A 82 14.84 -9.34 -8.21
CA TYR A 82 14.14 -8.53 -7.21
C TYR A 82 14.19 -9.19 -5.82
N GLY A 83 13.84 -10.48 -5.74
CA GLY A 83 14.05 -11.38 -4.61
C GLY A 83 13.36 -10.99 -3.30
N ALA A 84 12.33 -10.14 -3.36
CA ALA A 84 11.65 -9.63 -2.17
C ALA A 84 10.61 -10.61 -1.62
N LEU A 85 10.06 -11.45 -2.48
CA LEU A 85 9.07 -12.47 -2.13
C LEU A 85 9.56 -13.85 -2.54
N GLU A 86 8.99 -14.88 -1.92
CA GLU A 86 9.18 -16.27 -2.30
C GLU A 86 7.88 -17.04 -2.21
N ARG A 87 7.75 -18.05 -3.06
CA ARG A 87 6.61 -18.97 -3.03
C ARG A 87 6.80 -19.96 -1.89
N HIS A 88 5.77 -20.11 -1.07
CA HIS A 88 5.75 -21.04 0.06
C HIS A 88 4.60 -22.04 -0.10
N VAL A 89 4.93 -23.33 -0.05
CA VAL A 89 3.95 -24.43 -0.03
C VAL A 89 3.77 -24.87 1.41
N CYS A 90 2.55 -24.82 1.92
CA CYS A 90 2.26 -25.31 3.26
C CYS A 90 2.12 -26.84 3.24
N GLU A 91 2.81 -27.56 4.12
CA GLU A 91 2.72 -29.02 4.19
C GLU A 91 1.35 -29.50 4.71
N ASP A 92 0.74 -28.72 5.61
CA ASP A 92 -0.57 -28.99 6.21
C ASP A 92 -1.75 -28.65 5.28
N ASP A 93 -1.52 -27.75 4.32
CA ASP A 93 -2.52 -27.27 3.38
C ASP A 93 -1.96 -27.34 1.96
N ARG A 94 -1.92 -28.57 1.43
CA ARG A 94 -1.39 -28.91 0.10
C ARG A 94 -2.12 -28.25 -1.06
N ARG A 95 -3.21 -27.52 -0.80
CA ARG A 95 -4.01 -26.80 -1.81
C ARG A 95 -3.72 -25.30 -1.83
N GLY A 96 -3.06 -24.76 -0.80
CA GLY A 96 -2.76 -23.34 -0.69
C GLY A 96 -1.36 -22.98 -1.17
N ILE A 97 -1.27 -22.18 -2.23
CA ILE A 97 -0.03 -21.48 -2.59
C ILE A 97 0.00 -20.17 -1.82
N TYR A 98 1.05 -19.99 -1.02
CA TYR A 98 1.29 -18.76 -0.29
C TYR A 98 2.48 -18.03 -0.89
N THR A 99 2.48 -16.72 -0.74
CA THR A 99 3.62 -15.85 -0.98
C THR A 99 4.11 -15.35 0.36
N ARG A 100 5.41 -15.49 0.60
CA ARG A 100 6.08 -15.10 1.84
C ARG A 100 7.10 -14.00 1.54
N ILE A 101 7.31 -13.11 2.49
CA ILE A 101 8.38 -12.10 2.40
C ILE A 101 9.73 -12.74 2.72
N THR A 102 10.75 -12.46 1.92
CA THR A 102 12.13 -12.90 2.20
C THR A 102 12.80 -11.94 3.19
N GLU A 103 13.98 -12.30 3.70
CA GLU A 103 14.79 -11.36 4.48
C GLU A 103 15.18 -10.10 3.68
N LEU A 104 15.47 -10.26 2.38
CA LEU A 104 15.71 -9.13 1.48
C LEU A 104 14.45 -8.25 1.34
N GLY A 105 13.28 -8.86 1.22
CA GLY A 105 12.00 -8.17 1.18
C GLY A 105 11.72 -7.39 2.46
N GLU A 106 12.01 -7.97 3.63
CA GLU A 106 11.84 -7.30 4.92
C GLU A 106 12.77 -6.08 5.03
N ASN A 107 14.04 -6.23 4.64
CA ASN A 107 14.98 -5.11 4.63
C ASN A 107 14.54 -3.99 3.67
N LYS A 108 14.02 -4.34 2.48
CA LYS A 108 13.43 -3.37 1.55
C LYS A 108 12.22 -2.66 2.17
N PHE A 109 11.35 -3.41 2.83
CA PHE A 109 10.16 -2.87 3.49
C PHE A 109 10.53 -1.88 4.59
N GLN A 110 11.42 -2.23 5.51
CA GLN A 110 11.81 -1.33 6.62
C GLN A 110 12.41 -0.01 6.11
N ARG A 111 13.27 -0.07 5.07
CA ARG A 111 13.82 1.14 4.44
C ARG A 111 12.74 1.99 3.78
N ALA A 112 11.79 1.35 3.09
CA ALA A 112 10.69 2.04 2.44
C ALA A 112 9.69 2.63 3.45
N LEU A 113 9.48 1.96 4.59
CA LEU A 113 8.61 2.43 5.67
C LEU A 113 9.10 3.74 6.26
N ASN A 114 10.42 3.91 6.42
CA ASN A 114 10.99 5.18 6.84
C ASN A 114 10.70 6.29 5.81
N THR A 115 10.95 6.05 4.52
CA THR A 115 10.61 6.99 3.45
C THR A 115 9.12 7.34 3.43
N PHE A 116 8.26 6.33 3.58
CA PHE A 116 6.81 6.49 3.59
C PHE A 116 6.38 7.42 4.73
N ASN A 117 6.89 7.18 5.94
CA ASN A 117 6.59 8.00 7.11
C ASN A 117 7.14 9.43 6.98
N GLU A 118 8.34 9.61 6.40
CA GLU A 118 8.89 10.93 6.11
C GLU A 118 7.96 11.75 5.20
N VAL A 119 7.46 11.14 4.12
CA VAL A 119 6.52 11.81 3.20
C VAL A 119 5.25 12.19 3.94
N LEU A 120 4.65 11.25 4.71
CA LEU A 120 3.43 11.56 5.46
C LEU A 120 3.62 12.67 6.50
N GLN A 121 4.78 12.74 7.17
CA GLN A 121 5.05 13.75 8.19
C GLN A 121 5.35 15.13 7.60
N LEU A 122 6.01 15.19 6.44
CA LEU A 122 6.41 16.45 5.82
C LEU A 122 5.28 17.10 5.02
N ASP A 123 4.41 16.28 4.43
CA ASP A 123 3.44 16.77 3.44
C ASP A 123 2.04 16.91 3.98
N ILE A 124 1.67 16.14 5.00
CA ILE A 124 0.39 16.32 5.65
C ILE A 124 0.53 17.46 6.66
N GLN A 125 0.13 18.66 6.23
CA GLN A 125 0.13 19.80 7.13
C GLN A 125 -0.95 19.65 8.20
N TYR A 126 -0.69 20.17 9.41
CA TYR A 126 -1.65 20.11 10.51
C TYR A 126 -3.00 20.75 10.15
N ASP A 127 -3.00 21.75 9.27
CA ASP A 127 -4.22 22.41 8.80
C ASP A 127 -5.03 21.55 7.82
N GLU A 128 -4.37 20.71 7.00
CA GLU A 128 -5.06 19.74 6.14
C GLU A 128 -5.73 18.64 6.98
N LEU A 129 -5.08 18.17 8.04
CA LEU A 129 -5.67 17.22 9.00
C LEU A 129 -6.88 17.80 9.72
N LYS A 130 -6.79 19.06 10.18
CA LYS A 130 -7.93 19.77 10.79
C LYS A 130 -9.09 19.95 9.82
N LYS A 131 -8.77 20.24 8.56
CA LYS A 131 -9.78 20.39 7.50
C LYS A 131 -10.46 19.04 7.20
N LEU A 132 -9.70 17.95 7.14
CA LEU A 132 -10.26 16.59 7.03
C LEU A 132 -11.20 16.26 8.20
N GLN A 133 -10.81 16.56 9.44
CA GLN A 133 -11.68 16.32 10.62
C GLN A 133 -13.03 17.03 10.51
N HIS A 134 -13.08 18.22 9.91
CA HIS A 134 -14.33 18.97 9.70
C HIS A 134 -15.14 18.50 8.48
N LEU A 135 -14.51 17.84 7.52
CA LEU A 135 -15.15 17.40 6.28
C LEU A 135 -15.68 15.96 6.35
N ILE A 136 -15.09 15.09 7.17
CA ILE A 136 -15.53 13.69 7.37
C ILE A 136 -17.02 13.58 7.75
N PRO A 137 -17.56 14.38 8.69
CA PRO A 137 -18.98 14.29 9.06
C PRO A 137 -19.94 14.62 7.90
N LYS A 138 -19.49 15.39 6.90
CA LYS A 138 -20.31 15.77 5.73
C LYS A 138 -20.39 14.69 4.66
N LEU A 139 -19.58 13.63 4.78
CA LEU A 139 -19.49 12.49 3.86
C LEU A 139 -20.14 11.22 4.45
N SER A 140 -20.67 11.30 5.67
CA SER A 140 -21.31 10.20 6.42
C SER A 140 -22.82 10.31 6.34
#